data_AF-X0S8B1-F1
#
_entry.id   AF-X0S8B1-F1
#
_cell.length_a   1.000
_cell.length_b   1.000
_cell.length_c   1.000
_cell.angle_alpha   90.00
_cell.angle_beta   90.00
_cell.angle_gamma   90.00
#
_symmetry.space_group_name_H-M   'P 1'
#
loop_
_entity.id
_entity.type
_entity.pdbx_description
1 polymer ?
#
loop_
_entity_poly.entity_id
_entity_poly.type
_entity_poly.pdbx_seq_one_letter_code
_entity_poly.pdbx_strand_id
1 'polypeptide(L)' 'MRRNDKADSWKSKALARRKYNERQIDKFINWSINQKGYLKYKELIEYQEKYKN' A
#
# COMPACT_ATOMS: atom_id res chain seq x y z
N MET A 1 15.84 -26.96 -13.99
CA MET A 1 14.51 -26.46 -13.55
C MET A 1 14.35 -26.75 -12.06
N ARG A 2 14.12 -25.73 -11.23
CA ARG A 2 14.16 -25.84 -9.76
C ARG A 2 12.98 -26.69 -9.26
N ARG A 3 13.27 -27.92 -8.81
CA ARG A 3 12.36 -28.79 -8.04
C ARG A 3 12.38 -28.31 -6.59
N ASN A 4 11.21 -28.09 -6.02
CA ASN A 4 10.97 -27.89 -4.59
C ASN A 4 11.55 -26.63 -3.96
N ASP A 5 11.03 -25.47 -4.35
CA ASP A 5 11.13 -24.27 -3.51
C ASP A 5 9.73 -23.80 -3.16
N LYS A 6 9.16 -24.41 -2.13
CA LYS A 6 7.88 -23.97 -1.56
C LYS A 6 8.18 -22.73 -0.70
N ALA A 7 8.61 -21.65 -1.35
CA ALA A 7 8.71 -20.35 -0.73
C ALA A 7 7.36 -20.09 -0.06
N ASP A 8 7.40 -19.85 1.25
CA ASP A 8 6.23 -19.75 2.13
C ASP A 8 5.21 -18.78 1.52
N SER A 9 4.25 -19.33 0.76
CA SER A 9 3.44 -18.53 -0.16
C SER A 9 2.55 -17.54 0.60
N TRP A 10 2.24 -17.90 1.84
CA TRP A 10 1.58 -17.06 2.84
C TRP A 10 2.38 -15.81 3.19
N LYS A 11 3.67 -15.96 3.50
CA LYS A 11 4.55 -14.82 3.83
C LYS A 11 4.69 -13.88 2.63
N SER A 12 4.85 -14.44 1.44
CA SER A 12 4.90 -13.67 0.19
C SER A 12 3.60 -12.90 -0.07
N LYS A 13 2.44 -13.55 0.11
CA LYS A 13 1.12 -12.90 0.00
C LYS A 13 0.93 -11.80 1.04
N ALA A 14 1.33 -12.02 2.30
CA ALA A 14 1.24 -11.02 3.35
C ALA A 14 2.10 -9.79 3.04
N LEU A 15 3.33 -10.01 2.56
CA LEU A 15 4.21 -8.93 2.10
C LEU A 15 3.61 -8.17 0.91
N ALA A 16 3.03 -8.88 -0.06
CA ALA A 16 2.39 -8.25 -1.21
C ALA A 16 1.20 -7.37 -0.81
N ARG A 17 0.39 -7.80 0.17
CA ARG A 17 -0.72 -7.00 0.72
C ARG A 17 -0.22 -5.72 1.40
N ARG A 18 0.82 -5.81 2.24
CA ARG A 18 1.45 -4.64 2.87
C ARG A 18 1.93 -3.63 1.84
N LYS A 19 2.69 -4.10 0.83
CA LYS A 19 3.17 -3.26 -0.27
C LYS A 19 2.05 -2.67 -1.11
N TYR A 20 0.94 -3.39 -1.29
CA TYR A 20 -0.23 -2.85 -1.99
C TYR A 20 -0.84 -1.68 -1.21
N ASN A 21 -1.00 -1.83 0.10
CA ASN A 21 -1.52 -0.76 0.97
C ASN A 21 -0.61 0.48 0.93
N GLU A 22 0.71 0.30 1.02
CA GLU A 22 1.71 1.38 0.88
C GLU A 22 1.53 2.13 -0.46
N ARG A 23 1.39 1.39 -1.58
CA ARG A 23 1.17 2.01 -2.90
C ARG A 23 -0.15 2.77 -3.00
N GLN A 24 -1.22 2.32 -2.33
CA GLN A 24 -2.48 3.06 -2.33
C GLN A 24 -2.31 4.41 -1.63
N ILE A 25 -1.57 4.43 -0.52
CA ILE A 25 -1.25 5.66 0.21
C ILE A 25 -0.38 6.59 -0.66
N ASP A 26 0.69 6.08 -1.27
CA ASP A 26 1.55 6.87 -2.16
C ASP A 26 0.79 7.45 -3.35
N LYS A 27 -0.10 6.64 -3.96
CA LYS A 27 -0.95 7.11 -5.06
C LYS A 27 -1.87 8.24 -4.61
N PHE A 28 -2.45 8.13 -3.42
CA PHE A 28 -3.31 9.16 -2.86
C PHE A 28 -2.55 10.45 -2.56
N ILE A 29 -1.34 10.36 -2.02
CA ILE A 29 -0.46 11.51 -1.76
C ILE A 29 -0.11 12.21 -3.07
N ASN A 30 0.40 11.46 -4.05
CA ASN A 30 0.76 12.00 -5.36
C ASN A 30 -0.44 12.65 -6.07
N TRP A 31 -1.61 12.01 -6.02
CA TRP A 31 -2.84 12.58 -6.58
C TRP A 31 -3.25 13.87 -5.87
N SER A 32 -3.21 13.89 -4.53
CA SER A 32 -3.59 15.07 -3.73
C SER A 32 -2.67 16.25 -4.00
N ILE A 33 -1.36 16.01 -4.08
CA ILE A 33 -0.38 17.05 -4.40
C ILE A 33 -0.58 17.55 -5.84
N ASN A 34 -0.77 16.66 -6.81
CA ASN A 34 -0.94 17.06 -8.22
C ASN A 34 -2.25 17.82 -8.47
N GLN A 35 -3.35 17.48 -7.78
CA GLN A 35 -4.65 18.10 -8.01
C GLN A 35 -4.90 19.33 -7.12
N LYS A 36 -4.57 19.22 -5.83
CA LYS A 36 -4.86 20.26 -4.84
C LYS A 36 -3.66 21.18 -4.58
N GLY A 37 -2.44 20.71 -4.84
CA GLY A 37 -1.19 21.41 -4.47
C GLY A 37 -0.79 21.21 -3.00
N TYR A 38 -1.60 20.48 -2.22
CA TYR A 38 -1.35 20.25 -0.80
C TYR A 38 -2.01 18.94 -0.33
N LEU A 39 -1.53 18.41 0.79
CA LEU A 39 -2.08 17.22 1.43
C LEU A 39 -2.66 17.58 2.80
N LYS A 40 -3.96 17.31 3.01
CA LYS A 40 -4.57 17.44 4.34
C LYS A 40 -4.24 16.22 5.17
N TYR A 41 -3.64 16.46 6.34
CA TYR A 41 -3.28 15.38 7.27
C TYR A 41 -4.49 14.54 7.72
N LYS A 42 -5.65 15.18 7.96
CA LYS A 42 -6.88 14.48 8.34
C LYS A 42 -7.34 13.50 7.25
N GLU A 43 -7.32 13.91 5.98
CA GLU A 43 -7.68 13.04 4.84
C GLU A 43 -6.69 11.87 4.71
N LEU A 44 -5.40 12.10 4.96
CA LEU A 44 -4.38 11.05 4.95
C LEU A 44 -4.64 9.99 6.03
N ILE A 45 -4.98 10.40 7.27
CA ILE A 45 -5.31 9.46 8.36
C ILE A 45 -6.53 8.62 7.98
N GLU A 46 -7.62 9.25 7.52
CA GLU A 46 -8.84 8.54 7.11
C GLU A 46 -8.55 7.54 5.99
N TYR A 47 -7.70 7.92 5.02
CA TYR A 47 -7.27 7.04 3.94
C TYR A 47 -6.40 5.89 4.45
N GLN A 48 -5.47 6.17 5.37
CA GLN A 48 -4.62 5.16 5.98
C GLN A 48 -5.45 4.15 6.77
N GLU A 49 -6.43 4.58 7.56
CA GLU A 49 -7.33 3.69 8.32
C GLU A 49 -8.12 2.76 7.39
N LYS A 50 -8.60 3.27 6.24
CA LYS A 50 -9.30 2.46 5.24
C LYS A 50 -8.46 1.31 4.67
N TYR A 51 -7.15 1.49 4.54
CA TYR A 51 -6.22 0.48 4.00
C TYR A 51 -5.38 -0.22 5.09
N LYS A 52 -5.63 0.07 6.37
CA LYS A 52 -5.00 -0.61 7.51
C LYS A 52 -5.73 -1.94 7.75
N ASN A 53 -5.37 -2.94 6.94
CA ASN A 53 -5.69 -4.35 7.14
C ASN A 53 -4.49 -5.08 7.75
#